data_AF-A0AAJ1TFF2-F1
#
_entry.id   AF-A0AAJ1TFF2-F1
#
_cell.length_a   1.000
_cell.length_b   1.000
_cell.length_c   1.000
_cell.angle_alpha   90.00
_cell.angle_beta   90.00
_cell.angle_gamma   90.00
#
_symmetry.space_group_name_H-M   'P 1'
#
loop_
_entity.id
_entity.type
_entity.pdbx_description
1 polymer ?
#
loop_
_entity_poly.entity_id
_entity_poly.type
_entity_poly.pdbx_seq_one_letter_code
_entity_poly.pdbx_strand_id
1 'polypeptide(L)'
;MNISKRLSVGTIIILGLIAIGIMSALRESFWNVVGWIGFIGIIFYLYKKPPIWLQRISGHIPATSTKRKKKSHRFKVIDGSKKHRKF
;
A
#
# COMPACT_ATOMS: atom_id res chain seq x y z
N MET A 1 49.09 11.32 -32.45
CA MET A 1 48.73 12.74 -32.62
C MET A 1 48.30 13.28 -31.27
N ASN A 2 49.22 13.92 -30.53
CA ASN A 2 48.96 14.39 -29.16
C ASN A 2 48.10 15.67 -29.20
N ILE A 3 46.82 15.53 -28.90
CA ILE A 3 45.90 16.67 -28.73
C ILE A 3 46.19 17.31 -27.36
N SER A 4 47.19 18.18 -27.30
CA SER A 4 47.35 19.12 -26.18
C SER A 4 46.54 20.38 -26.46
N LYS A 5 45.21 20.25 -26.56
CA LYS A 5 44.32 21.42 -26.65
C LYS A 5 43.94 21.81 -25.23
N ARG A 6 44.52 22.92 -24.74
CA ARG A 6 44.06 23.57 -23.51
C ARG A 6 42.61 23.98 -23.74
N LEU A 7 41.69 23.31 -23.07
CA LEU A 7 40.27 23.65 -23.14
C LEU A 7 40.09 25.04 -22.53
N SER A 8 39.42 25.93 -23.26
CA SER A 8 39.05 27.24 -22.74
C SER A 8 38.13 27.04 -21.53
N VAL A 9 38.33 27.85 -20.50
CA VAL A 9 37.50 27.80 -19.28
C VAL A 9 36.02 27.89 -19.62
N GLY A 10 35.65 28.70 -20.62
CA GLY A 10 34.27 28.79 -21.12
C GLY A 10 33.75 27.47 -21.69
N THR A 11 34.57 26.72 -22.42
CA THR A 11 34.21 25.40 -22.96
C THR A 11 33.96 24.39 -21.83
N ILE A 12 34.76 24.44 -20.76
CA ILE A 12 34.58 23.58 -19.58
C ILE A 12 33.28 23.92 -18.86
N ILE A 13 32.97 25.21 -18.69
CA ILE A 13 31.73 25.67 -18.07
C ILE A 13 30.51 25.22 -18.89
N ILE A 14 30.54 25.40 -20.21
CA ILE A 14 29.44 25.00 -21.11
C ILE A 14 29.23 23.48 -21.08
N LEU A 15 30.31 22.69 -21.15
CA LEU A 15 30.24 21.23 -21.02
C LEU A 15 29.65 20.80 -19.67
N GLY A 16 30.04 21.48 -18.58
CA GLY A 16 29.50 21.24 -17.25
C GLY A 16 27.98 21.47 -17.19
N LEU A 17 27.50 22.61 -17.72
CA LEU A 17 26.07 22.90 -17.75
C LEU A 17 25.27 21.88 -18.57
N ILE A 18 25.80 21.48 -19.74
CA ILE A 18 25.18 20.46 -20.58
C ILE A 18 25.09 19.12 -19.85
N ALA A 19 26.19 18.70 -19.21
CA ALA A 19 26.22 17.45 -18.45
C ALA A 19 25.22 17.44 -17.29
N ILE A 20 25.10 18.56 -16.55
CA ILE A 20 24.13 18.71 -15.47
C ILE A 20 22.70 18.67 -16.00
N GLY A 21 22.42 19.35 -17.12
CA GLY A 21 21.10 19.32 -17.76
C GLY A 21 20.67 17.92 -18.17
N ILE A 22 21.59 17.16 -18.78
CA ILE A 22 21.35 15.76 -19.18
C ILE A 22 21.11 14.88 -17.94
N MET A 23 21.92 15.02 -16.90
CA MET A 23 21.73 14.27 -15.64
C MET A 23 20.39 14.59 -14.97
N SER A 24 19.95 15.85 -15.00
CA SER A 24 18.68 16.25 -14.41
C SER A 24 17.49 15.67 -15.19
N ALA A 25 17.55 15.68 -16.53
CA ALA A 25 16.52 15.09 -17.38
C ALA A 25 16.41 13.56 -17.22
N LEU A 26 17.56 12.89 -17.07
CA LEU A 26 17.62 11.45 -16.77
C LEU A 26 17.04 11.15 -15.38
N ARG A 27 17.32 11.99 -14.39
CA ARG A 27 16.80 11.82 -13.02
C ARG A 27 15.29 11.91 -12.96
N GLU A 28 14.67 12.88 -13.64
CA GLU A 28 13.20 12.98 -13.69
C GLU A 28 12.57 11.74 -14.35
N SER A 29 13.12 11.30 -15.48
CA SER A 29 12.67 10.09 -16.16
C SER A 29 12.85 8.85 -15.28
N PHE A 30 13.96 8.76 -14.53
CA PHE A 30 14.24 7.67 -13.61
C PHE A 30 13.23 7.62 -12.46
N TRP A 31 12.92 8.75 -11.82
CA TRP A 31 11.91 8.82 -10.78
C TRP A 31 10.52 8.48 -11.30
N ASN A 32 10.19 8.87 -12.53
CA ASN A 32 8.91 8.53 -13.15
C ASN A 32 8.80 7.01 -13.39
N VAL A 33 9.82 6.39 -14.00
CA VAL A 33 9.85 4.93 -14.25
C VAL A 33 9.83 4.13 -12.95
N VAL A 34 10.66 4.51 -11.97
CA VAL A 34 10.68 3.86 -10.65
C VAL A 34 9.35 4.07 -9.92
N GLY A 35 8.73 5.24 -10.07
CA GLY A 35 7.40 5.54 -9.54
C GLY A 35 6.34 4.60 -10.10
N TRP A 36 6.29 4.38 -11.41
CA TRP A 36 5.37 3.45 -12.06
C TRP A 36 5.63 1.99 -11.65
N ILE A 37 6.89 1.54 -11.68
CA ILE A 37 7.27 0.19 -11.21
C ILE A 37 6.88 0.00 -9.75
N GLY A 38 7.13 1.01 -8.91
CA GLY A 38 6.77 1.00 -7.49
C GLY A 38 5.26 0.93 -7.29
N PHE A 39 4.51 1.73 -8.03
CA PHE A 39 3.04 1.74 -7.98
C PHE A 39 2.44 0.38 -8.37
N ILE A 40 2.90 -0.19 -9.49
CA ILE A 40 2.49 -1.53 -9.94
C ILE A 40 2.90 -2.60 -8.93
N GLY A 41 4.13 -2.52 -8.39
CA GLY A 41 4.63 -3.43 -7.38
C GLY A 41 3.82 -3.36 -6.07
N ILE A 42 3.43 -2.17 -5.65
CA ILE A 42 2.57 -1.94 -4.48
C ILE A 42 1.19 -2.53 -4.72
N ILE A 43 0.56 -2.26 -5.89
CA ILE A 43 -0.72 -2.86 -6.25
C ILE A 43 -0.63 -4.39 -6.25
N PHE A 44 0.40 -4.95 -6.87
CA PHE A 44 0.63 -6.40 -6.91
C PHE A 44 0.84 -6.98 -5.51
N TYR A 45 1.59 -6.29 -4.66
CA TYR A 45 1.81 -6.68 -3.27
C TYR A 45 0.51 -6.68 -2.45
N LEU A 46 -0.29 -5.62 -2.59
CA LEU A 46 -1.61 -5.54 -1.95
C LEU A 46 -2.57 -6.60 -2.50
N TYR A 47 -2.50 -6.94 -3.78
CA TYR A 47 -3.31 -8.01 -4.36
C TYR A 47 -2.92 -9.38 -3.79
N LYS A 48 -1.62 -9.65 -3.67
CA LYS A 48 -1.11 -10.92 -3.15
C LYS A 48 -1.42 -11.13 -1.66
N LYS A 49 -1.42 -10.06 -0.87
CA LYS A 49 -1.80 -10.09 0.56
C LYS A 49 -2.74 -8.93 0.85
N PRO A 50 -4.05 -9.08 0.59
CA PRO A 50 -5.00 -8.01 0.80
C PRO A 50 -5.04 -7.66 2.29
N PRO A 51 -4.63 -6.45 2.68
CA PRO A 51 -4.69 -6.02 4.06
C PRO A 51 -6.15 -6.01 4.57
N ILE A 52 -6.31 -6.23 5.88
CA ILE A 52 -7.60 -6.49 6.55
C ILE A 52 -8.65 -5.39 6.29
N TRP A 53 -8.21 -4.14 6.06
CA TRP A 53 -9.09 -3.02 5.70
C TRP A 53 -9.73 -3.15 4.30
N LEU A 54 -9.07 -3.81 3.35
CA LEU A 54 -9.51 -3.98 1.97
C LEU A 54 -10.57 -5.09 1.91
N GLN A 55 -10.37 -6.13 2.73
CA GLN A 55 -11.30 -7.24 2.91
C GLN A 55 -12.65 -6.76 3.49
N ARG A 56 -12.66 -5.71 4.33
CA ARG A 56 -13.90 -5.14 4.88
C ARG A 56 -14.71 -4.35 3.85
N ILE A 57 -14.04 -3.68 2.91
CA ILE A 57 -14.70 -2.88 1.85
C ILE A 57 -15.26 -3.79 0.76
N SER A 58 -14.57 -4.91 0.45
CA SER A 58 -14.93 -5.78 -0.66
C SER A 58 -16.21 -6.61 -0.45
N GLY A 59 -16.84 -6.60 0.73
CA GLY A 59 -18.08 -7.36 1.03
C GLY A 59 -17.94 -8.88 1.01
N HIS A 60 -16.96 -9.42 0.30
CA HIS A 60 -16.50 -10.79 0.31
C HIS A 60 -15.49 -10.97 1.43
N ILE A 61 -16.00 -11.05 2.66
CA ILE A 61 -15.31 -11.80 3.71
C ILE A 61 -15.45 -13.27 3.28
N PRO A 62 -14.41 -13.99 2.78
CA PRO A 62 -14.46 -15.43 2.90
C PRO A 62 -14.56 -15.67 4.40
N ALA A 63 -15.67 -16.23 4.85
CA ALA A 63 -15.81 -16.66 6.21
C ALA A 63 -14.71 -17.69 6.48
N THR A 64 -13.52 -17.24 6.89
CA THR A 64 -12.72 -18.02 7.81
C THR A 64 -13.60 -18.12 9.03
N SER A 65 -14.37 -19.20 9.01
CA SER A 65 -15.22 -19.72 10.05
C SER A 65 -14.38 -19.80 11.32
N THR A 66 -14.17 -18.66 11.96
CA THR A 66 -13.93 -18.63 13.38
C THR A 66 -15.29 -19.03 13.92
N LYS A 67 -15.49 -20.35 14.08
CA LYS A 67 -16.68 -20.95 14.67
C LYS A 67 -16.85 -20.26 16.01
N ARG A 68 -17.61 -19.17 16.03
CA ARG A 68 -17.97 -18.47 17.24
C ARG A 68 -18.84 -19.48 17.94
N LYS A 69 -18.24 -20.22 18.89
CA LYS A 69 -18.90 -21.28 19.65
C LYS A 69 -20.17 -20.65 20.22
N LYS A 70 -21.31 -20.93 19.58
CA LYS A 70 -22.62 -20.57 20.12
C LYS A 70 -22.65 -21.29 21.45
N LYS A 71 -22.55 -20.53 22.55
CA LYS A 71 -22.72 -21.11 23.89
C LYS A 71 -24.09 -21.78 23.86
N SER A 72 -24.10 -23.09 24.00
CA SER A 72 -25.34 -23.86 24.14
C SER A 72 -25.99 -23.38 25.42
N HIS A 73 -26.98 -22.50 25.30
CA HIS A 73 -27.81 -22.13 26.43
C HIS A 73 -28.79 -23.28 26.63
N ARG A 74 -28.72 -23.94 27.79
CA ARG A 74 -29.77 -24.88 28.21
C ARG A 74 -31.10 -24.13 28.20
N PHE A 75 -32.14 -24.80 27.74
CA PHE A 75 -33.52 -24.31 27.80
C PHE A 75 -33.79 -23.83 29.24
N LYS A 76 -33.92 -22.52 29.40
CA LYS A 76 -34.24 -21.92 30.69
C LYS A 76 -35.75 -21.75 30.67
N VAL A 77 -36.45 -22.57 31.46
CA VAL A 77 -37.89 -22.41 31.67
C VAL A 77 -38.09 -20.99 32.19
N ILE A 78 -38.90 -20.21 31.47
CA ILE A 78 -39.36 -18.91 31.96
C ILE A 78 -40.21 -19.25 33.18
N ASP A 79 -39.63 -19.08 34.36
CA ASP A 79 -40.40 -19.23 35.59
C ASP A 79 -41.45 -18.13 35.58
N GLY A 80 -42.70 -18.53 35.37
CA GLY A 80 -43.82 -17.61 35.31
C GLY A 80 -43.85 -16.87 36.64
N SER A 81 -43.68 -15.55 36.58
CA SER A 81 -43.89 -14.66 37.72
C SER A 81 -45.26 -14.96 38.32
N LYS A 82 -45.32 -15.80 39.36
CA LYS A 82 -46.45 -15.88 40.28
C LYS A 82 -46.46 -14.56 41.03
N LYS A 83 -47.07 -13.55 40.40
CA LYS A 83 -47.37 -12.28 41.05
C LYS A 83 -48.38 -12.62 42.14
N HIS A 84 -47.87 -12.71 43.37
CA HIS A 84 -48.62 -12.91 44.59
C HIS A 84 -49.86 -12.01 44.57
N ARG A 85 -51.04 -12.61 44.48
CA ARG A 85 -52.30 -11.94 44.81
C ARG A 85 -52.24 -11.71 46.32
N LYS A 86 -51.98 -10.48 46.75
CA LYS A 86 -52.26 -10.05 48.12
C LYS A 86 -53.75 -9.70 48.17
N PHE A 87 -54.38 -10.29 49.20
CA PHE A 87 -55.70 -10.08 49.79
C PHE A 87 -56.56 -8.95 49.20
#